data_AF-A0A0P9K197-F1
#
_entry.id   AF-A0A0P9K197-F1
#
_cell.length_a   1.000
_cell.length_b   1.000
_cell.length_c   1.000
_cell.angle_alpha   90.00
_cell.angle_beta   90.00
_cell.angle_gamma   90.00
#
_symmetry.space_group_name_H-M   'P 1'
#
loop_
_entity.id
_entity.type
_entity.pdbx_description
1 polymer ?
#
loop_
_entity_poly.entity_id
_entity_poly.type
_entity_poly.pdbx_seq_one_letter_code
_entity_poly.pdbx_strand_id
1 'polypeptide(L)' 'LMPDTALSDGLQVADRIWLSIREKAGLIDTLDIAVTATLAVVAVGEGEAFQIALNRADTSLYLGKQLGRNRVMVAG' A
#
# COMPACT_ATOMS: atom_id res chain seq x y z
N LEU A 1 -7.99 -4.87 4.72
CA LEU A 1 -8.00 -4.93 6.19
C LEU A 1 -7.37 -6.24 6.61
N MET A 2 -6.54 -6.22 7.65
CA MET A 2 -5.83 -7.39 8.17
C MET A 2 -6.02 -7.43 9.69
N PRO A 3 -7.00 -8.21 10.21
CA PRO A 3 -7.22 -8.31 11.65
C PRO A 3 -6.02 -8.98 12.33
N ASP A 4 -5.79 -8.67 13.61
CA ASP A 4 -4.75 -9.27 14.46
C ASP A 4 -3.36 -9.28 13.83
N THR A 5 -3.06 -8.25 13.04
CA THR A 5 -1.84 -8.16 12.23
C THR A 5 -0.98 -7.00 12.72
N ALA A 6 0.27 -7.28 13.07
CA ALA A 6 1.24 -6.25 13.38
C ALA A 6 1.58 -5.41 12.15
N LEU A 7 1.96 -4.14 12.35
CA LEU A 7 2.33 -3.24 11.25
C LEU A 7 3.46 -3.81 10.38
N SER A 8 4.44 -4.48 10.99
CA SER A 8 5.55 -5.13 10.29
C SER A 8 5.08 -6.21 9.32
N ASP A 9 4.10 -7.02 9.73
CA ASP A 9 3.57 -8.11 8.91
C ASP A 9 2.69 -7.54 7.79
N GLY A 10 1.89 -6.52 8.11
CA GLY A 10 1.13 -5.76 7.10
C GLY A 10 2.04 -5.14 6.04
N LEU A 11 3.21 -4.61 6.43
CA LEU A 11 4.20 -4.06 5.51
C LEU A 11 4.78 -5.14 4.59
N GLN A 12 5.14 -6.31 5.13
CA GLN A 12 5.60 -7.44 4.30
C GLN A 12 4.55 -7.87 3.27
N VAL A 13 3.27 -7.88 3.64
CA VAL A 13 2.18 -8.17 2.69
C VAL A 13 2.08 -7.08 1.63
N ALA A 14 2.19 -5.81 2.00
CA ALA A 14 2.18 -4.70 1.05
C ALA A 14 3.34 -4.77 0.05
N ASP A 15 4.55 -5.10 0.50
CA ASP A 15 5.71 -5.28 -0.38
C ASP A 15 5.50 -6.42 -1.38
N ARG A 16 4.91 -7.55 -0.95
CA ARG A 16 4.57 -8.67 -1.85
C ARG A 16 3.52 -8.26 -2.89
N ILE A 17 2.48 -7.54 -2.48
CA ILE A 17 1.46 -7.02 -3.41
C ILE A 17 2.10 -6.06 -4.41
N TRP A 18 2.92 -5.14 -3.94
CA TRP A 18 3.59 -4.14 -4.75
C TRP A 18 4.51 -4.76 -5.81
N LEU A 19 5.31 -5.76 -5.41
CA LEU A 19 6.15 -6.53 -6.33
C LEU A 19 5.30 -7.29 -7.36
N SER A 20 4.24 -7.97 -6.91
CA SER A 20 3.35 -8.72 -7.80
C SER A 20 2.64 -7.82 -8.81
N ILE A 21 2.30 -6.58 -8.46
CA ILE A 21 1.71 -5.61 -9.40
C ILE A 21 2.71 -5.29 -10.50
N ARG A 22 3.95 -4.96 -10.13
CA ARG A 22 5.01 -4.62 -11.09
C ARG A 22 5.29 -5.74 -12.07
N GLU A 23 5.25 -6.99 -11.60
CA GLU A 23 5.58 -8.16 -12.41
C GLU A 23 4.42 -8.64 -13.28
N LYS A 24 3.18 -8.47 -12.83
CA LYS A 24 2.04 -9.21 -13.41
C LYS A 24 0.89 -8.35 -13.89
N ALA A 25 0.68 -7.16 -13.32
CA ALA A 25 -0.50 -6.34 -13.65
C ALA A 25 -0.45 -5.76 -15.07
N GLY A 26 0.74 -5.71 -15.66
CA GLY A 26 0.99 -5.25 -17.01
C GLY A 26 0.82 -6.27 -18.12
N LEU A 27 0.70 -7.56 -17.77
CA LEU A 27 0.70 -8.67 -18.72
C LEU A 27 -0.71 -8.93 -19.23
N ILE A 28 -1.03 -8.44 -20.44
CA ILE A 28 -2.35 -8.55 -21.07
C ILE A 28 -2.17 -9.22 -22.45
N ASP A 29 -2.57 -10.48 -22.58
CA ASP A 29 -2.39 -11.29 -23.79
C ASP A 29 -0.94 -11.27 -24.32
N THR A 30 -0.70 -10.56 -25.42
CA THR A 30 0.62 -10.39 -26.05
C THR A 30 1.29 -9.05 -25.72
N LEU A 31 0.63 -8.20 -24.92
CA LEU A 31 1.09 -6.86 -24.57
C LEU A 31 1.69 -6.83 -23.16
N ASP A 32 2.83 -6.18 -23.05
CA ASP A 32 3.49 -5.88 -21.77
C ASP A 32 3.47 -4.37 -21.52
N ILE A 33 2.66 -3.95 -20.56
CA ILE A 33 2.53 -2.55 -20.13
C ILE A 33 3.19 -2.37 -18.78
N ALA A 34 4.11 -1.43 -18.65
CA ALA A 34 4.67 -1.09 -17.34
C ALA A 34 3.59 -0.52 -16.39
N VAL A 35 3.13 -1.36 -15.45
CA VAL A 35 2.16 -0.98 -14.41
C VAL A 35 2.86 -0.91 -13.06
N THR A 36 2.58 0.15 -12.30
CA THR A 36 3.13 0.34 -10.95
C THR A 36 2.04 0.79 -9.98
N ALA A 37 2.27 0.59 -8.69
CA ALA A 37 1.38 1.06 -7.64
C ALA A 37 2.14 1.86 -6.58
N THR A 38 1.41 2.78 -5.95
CA THR A 38 1.81 3.35 -4.66
C THR A 38 0.86 2.79 -3.62
N LEU A 39 1.38 2.25 -2.52
CA LEU A 39 0.59 1.66 -1.44
C LEU A 39 0.88 2.41 -0.14
N ALA A 40 -0.07 2.38 0.80
CA ALA A 40 0.13 2.88 2.15
C ALA A 40 -0.39 1.86 3.16
N VAL A 41 0.37 1.67 4.25
CA VAL A 41 0.04 0.75 5.33
C VAL A 41 -0.03 1.54 6.64
N VAL A 42 -1.03 1.23 7.45
CA VAL A 42 -1.25 1.83 8.77
C VAL A 42 -1.73 0.76 9.73
N ALA A 43 -1.33 0.86 11.00
CA ALA A 43 -1.97 0.12 12.08
C ALA A 43 -3.15 0.93 12.61
N VAL A 44 -4.27 0.25 12.90
CA VAL A 44 -5.35 0.87 13.67
C VAL A 44 -4.92 0.87 15.14
N GLY A 45 -4.84 2.05 15.73
CA GLY A 45 -4.47 2.23 17.13
C GLY A 45 -5.55 1.72 18.09
N GLU A 46 -5.17 1.51 19.34
CA GLU A 46 -6.11 1.08 20.39
C GLU A 46 -7.18 2.15 20.63
N GLY A 47 -8.46 1.75 20.59
CA GLY A 47 -9.59 2.67 20.71
C GLY A 47 -9.76 3.63 19.52
N GLU A 48 -8.94 3.48 18.47
CA GLU A 48 -9.01 4.35 17.31
C GLU A 48 -10.20 3.99 16.41
N ALA A 49 -10.97 5.00 16.01
CA ALA A 49 -11.97 4.83 14.98
C ALA A 49 -11.30 4.49 13.64
N PHE A 50 -11.79 3.46 12.96
CA PHE A 50 -11.27 3.01 11.67
C PHE A 50 -11.08 4.13 10.63
N GLN A 51 -12.02 5.08 10.56
CA GLN A 51 -11.95 6.20 9.63
C GLN A 51 -10.70 7.07 9.85
N ILE A 52 -10.25 7.22 11.10
CA ILE A 52 -9.04 8.01 11.41
C ILE A 52 -7.82 7.30 10.81
N ALA A 53 -7.68 5.99 11.04
CA ALA A 53 -6.58 5.20 10.48
C ALA A 53 -6.60 5.23 8.95
N LEU A 54 -7.79 5.09 8.34
CA LEU A 54 -7.95 5.18 6.89
C LEU A 54 -7.50 6.55 6.34
N ASN A 55 -7.83 7.64 7.01
CA ASN A 55 -7.39 8.98 6.61
C ASN A 55 -5.85 9.13 6.68
N ARG A 56 -5.20 8.52 7.68
CA ARG A 56 -3.73 8.51 7.78
C ARG A 56 -3.08 7.72 6.64
N ALA A 57 -3.66 6.55 6.31
CA ALA A 57 -3.22 5.77 5.16
C ALA A 57 -3.38 6.56 3.85
N ASP A 58 -4.53 7.20 3.63
CA ASP A 58 -4.79 7.98 2.41
C ASP A 58 -3.85 9.18 2.28
N THR A 59 -3.61 9.90 3.39
CA THR A 59 -2.63 11.00 3.44
C THR A 59 -1.24 10.51 3.03
N SER A 60 -0.80 9.38 3.57
CA SER A 60 0.51 8.79 3.26
C SER A 60 0.58 8.28 1.83
N LEU A 61 -0.50 7.72 1.30
CA LEU A 61 -0.62 7.33 -0.10
C LEU A 61 -0.46 8.53 -1.03
N TYR A 62 -1.13 9.64 -0.71
CA TYR A 62 -1.04 10.87 -1.48
C TYR A 62 0.38 11.46 -1.46
N LEU A 63 1.01 11.53 -0.28
CA LEU A 63 2.43 11.92 -0.15
C LEU A 63 3.34 11.01 -0.99
N GLY A 64 3.14 9.69 -0.94
CA GLY A 64 3.89 8.75 -1.77
C GLY A 64 3.75 9.03 -3.27
N LYS A 65 2.57 9.44 -3.72
CA LYS A 65 2.35 9.86 -5.12
C LYS A 65 3.10 11.14 -5.46
N GLN A 66 3.12 12.13 -4.57
CA GLN A 66 3.87 13.38 -4.76
C GLN A 66 5.38 13.16 -4.77
N LEU A 67 5.88 12.20 -3.99
CA LEU A 67 7.30 11.87 -3.92
C LEU A 67 7.82 11.04 -5.11
N GLY A 68 7.00 10.81 -6.14
CA GLY A 68 7.42 10.09 -7.36
C GLY A 68 6.74 8.74 -7.55
N ARG A 69 5.70 8.41 -6.76
CA ARG A 69 4.91 7.17 -6.86
C ARG A 69 5.77 5.92 -6.65
N ASN A 70 5.22 4.77 -7.09
CA ASN A 70 5.88 3.49 -7.22
C ASN A 70 6.67 3.06 -5.98
N ARG A 71 5.99 3.05 -4.82
CA ARG A 71 6.57 2.77 -3.50
C ARG A 71 5.52 2.32 -2.49
N VAL A 72 5.99 1.78 -1.37
CA VAL A 72 5.17 1.52 -0.19
C VAL A 72 5.45 2.60 0.86
N MET A 73 4.38 3.12 1.46
CA MET A 73 4.41 4.13 2.51
C MET A 73 3.92 3.52 3.82
N VAL A 74 4.50 3.96 4.93
CA VAL A 74 3.97 3.67 6.27
C VAL A 74 3.38 4.97 6.79
N ALA A 75 2.11 4.92 7.18
CA ALA A 75 1.46 6.02 7.87
C ALA A 75 1.78 5.93 9.36
N GLY A 76 2.16 7.08 9.94
CA GLY A 76 2.19 7.27 11.39
C GLY A 76 0.79 7.36 11.99
#